data_AF-A0A520BL50-F1
#
_entry.id   AF-A0A520BL50-F1
#
_cell.length_a   1.000
_cell.length_b   1.000
_cell.length_c   1.000
_cell.angle_alpha   90.00
_cell.angle_beta   90.00
_cell.angle_gamma   90.00
#
_symmetry.space_group_name_H-M   'P 1'
#
loop_
_entity.id
_entity.type
_entity.pdbx_description
1 polymer ?
#
loop_
_entity_poly.entity_id
_entity_poly.type
_entity_poly.pdbx_seq_one_letter_code
_entity_poly.pdbx_strand_id
1 'polypeptide(L)' 'MKRHMLCAGLLAAGLAQAGEIAVNQVGYPTGATKLAAVPAVEASGFSVVDADTGRTVLRGQLGAAARWEPAGQD' A
#
# COMPACT_ATOMS: atom_id res chain seq x y z
N MET A 1 4.51 41.37 30.04
CA MET A 1 5.81 41.35 29.34
C MET A 1 5.70 40.45 28.12
N LYS A 2 5.87 41.06 26.94
CA LYS A 2 5.83 40.43 25.61
C LYS A 2 6.93 39.38 25.49
N ARG A 3 6.62 38.24 24.88
CA ARG A 3 7.56 37.46 24.07
C ARG A 3 6.79 36.49 23.18
N HIS A 4 6.57 36.96 21.95
CA HIS A 4 6.13 36.17 20.82
C HIS A 4 7.16 35.06 20.56
N MET A 5 6.72 33.82 20.49
CA MET A 5 7.52 32.74 19.91
C MET A 5 6.62 32.01 18.92
N LEU A 6 6.64 32.52 17.69
CA LEU A 6 5.99 31.94 16.52
C LEU A 6 6.90 30.82 16.03
N CYS A 7 6.62 29.57 16.38
CA CYS A 7 7.22 28.42 15.71
C CYS A 7 6.33 28.04 14.53
N ALA A 8 6.57 28.68 13.38
CA ALA A 8 6.01 28.25 12.10
C ALA A 8 6.75 27.00 11.63
N GLY A 9 6.35 25.83 12.14
CA GLY A 9 6.75 24.55 11.59
C GLY A 9 5.94 24.29 10.32
N LEU A 10 6.52 24.58 9.16
CA LEU A 10 6.00 24.05 7.90
C LEU A 10 6.21 22.53 7.94
N LEU A 11 5.19 21.76 8.31
CA LEU A 11 5.15 20.35 7.97
C LEU A 11 5.03 20.28 6.46
N ALA A 12 6.14 20.01 5.77
CA ALA A 12 6.08 19.45 4.43
C ALA A 12 5.45 18.06 4.56
N ALA A 13 4.13 18.00 4.41
CA ALA A 13 3.45 16.74 4.13
C ALA A 13 3.92 16.32 2.73
N GLY A 14 4.94 15.46 2.69
CA GLY A 14 5.29 14.76 1.46
C GLY A 14 4.02 14.09 0.94
N LEU A 15 3.61 14.42 -0.27
CA LEU A 15 2.62 13.66 -1.01
C LEU A 15 3.27 12.31 -1.30
N ALA A 16 3.19 11.38 -0.34
CA ALA A 16 3.41 9.97 -0.62
C ALA A 16 2.32 9.61 -1.63
N GLN A 17 2.70 9.54 -2.91
CA GLN A 17 1.86 8.98 -3.93
C GLN A 17 1.68 7.51 -3.53
N ALA A 18 0.58 7.22 -2.85
CA ALA A 18 0.26 5.88 -2.42
C ALA A 18 0.25 5.02 -3.69
N GLY A 19 1.30 4.22 -3.87
CA GLY A 19 1.33 3.31 -5.00
C GLY A 19 0.09 2.42 -4.93
N GLU A 20 -0.46 2.09 -6.08
CA GLU A 20 -1.62 1.21 -6.15
C GLU A 20 -1.19 -0.25 -5.94
N ILE A 21 -2.08 -1.07 -5.37
CA ILE A 21 -1.89 -2.52 -5.30
C ILE A 21 -2.04 -3.08 -6.72
N ALA A 22 -0.97 -3.64 -7.28
CA ALA A 22 -1.01 -4.21 -8.62
C ALA A 22 -1.52 -5.66 -8.58
N VAL A 23 -2.60 -5.90 -9.33
CA VAL A 23 -3.22 -7.23 -9.53
C VAL A 23 -3.42 -7.48 -11.03
N ASN A 24 -3.69 -8.74 -11.41
CA ASN A 24 -4.22 -9.02 -12.73
C ASN A 24 -5.67 -8.49 -12.83
N GLN A 25 -5.89 -7.48 -13.66
CA GLN A 25 -7.17 -6.77 -13.80
C GLN A 25 -8.28 -7.57 -14.50
N VAL A 26 -7.95 -8.73 -15.09
CA VAL A 26 -8.96 -9.66 -15.64
C VAL A 26 -9.37 -10.68 -14.57
N GLY A 27 -8.40 -11.19 -13.81
CA GLY A 27 -8.62 -12.15 -12.74
C GLY A 27 -7.61 -13.30 -12.74
N TYR A 28 -7.99 -14.40 -12.10
CA TYR A 28 -7.12 -15.56 -11.90
C TYR A 28 -7.90 -16.88 -12.00
N PRO A 29 -7.34 -17.92 -12.63
CA PRO A 29 -7.95 -19.26 -12.62
C PRO A 29 -8.07 -19.83 -11.20
N THR A 30 -9.07 -20.69 -10.99
CA THR A 30 -9.21 -21.47 -9.76
C THR A 30 -8.05 -22.46 -9.62
N GLY A 31 -7.52 -22.65 -8.41
CA GLY A 31 -6.40 -23.58 -8.15
C GLY A 31 -5.01 -23.08 -8.54
N ALA A 32 -4.89 -21.98 -9.28
CA ALA A 32 -3.61 -21.37 -9.63
C ALA A 32 -3.06 -20.45 -8.52
N THR A 33 -1.74 -20.28 -8.49
CA THR A 33 -1.04 -19.26 -7.69
C THR A 33 -1.50 -17.86 -8.09
N LYS A 34 -1.73 -16.99 -7.09
CA LYS A 34 -2.19 -15.61 -7.28
C LYS A 34 -1.19 -14.67 -6.61
N LEU A 35 -0.60 -13.78 -7.40
CA LEU A 35 0.36 -12.79 -6.94
C LEU A 35 -0.23 -11.39 -7.09
N ALA A 36 -0.03 -10.56 -6.07
CA ALA A 36 -0.32 -9.14 -6.06
C ALA A 36 0.93 -8.41 -5.56
N ALA A 37 1.33 -7.33 -6.22
CA ALA A 37 2.45 -6.50 -5.77
C ALA A 37 1.89 -5.31 -4.98
N VAL A 38 2.44 -5.11 -3.79
CA VAL A 38 2.09 -3.99 -2.92
C VAL A 38 3.29 -3.04 -2.91
N PRO A 39 3.08 -1.73 -3.09
CA PRO A 39 4.16 -0.77 -2.98
C PRO A 39 4.73 -0.76 -1.56
N ALA A 40 5.92 -0.21 -1.38
CA ALA A 40 6.52 -0.07 -0.06
C ALA A 40 5.61 0.80 0.83
N VAL A 41 4.97 0.17 1.82
CA VAL A 41 4.07 0.81 2.79
C VAL A 41 4.31 0.20 4.17
N GLU A 42 4.06 1.00 5.22
CA GLU A 42 4.08 0.53 6.61
C GLU A 42 2.83 -0.29 6.94
N ALA A 43 2.74 -1.49 6.35
CA ALA A 43 1.69 -2.47 6.59
C ALA A 43 2.28 -3.86 6.75
N SER A 44 1.70 -4.68 7.63
CA SER A 44 2.12 -6.06 7.83
C SER A 44 1.24 -7.07 7.10
N GLY A 45 0.03 -6.69 6.69
CA GLY A 45 -0.96 -7.63 6.16
C GLY A 45 -1.88 -7.05 5.09
N PHE A 46 -2.64 -7.93 4.46
CA PHE A 46 -3.60 -7.61 3.42
C PHE A 46 -4.94 -8.30 3.68
N SER A 47 -5.97 -7.81 2.98
CA SER A 47 -7.30 -8.43 2.95
C SER A 47 -7.79 -8.49 1.51
N VAL A 48 -8.42 -9.61 1.14
CA VAL A 48 -9.22 -9.70 -0.09
C VAL A 48 -10.66 -9.46 0.29
N VAL A 49 -11.32 -8.54 -0.40
CA VAL A 49 -12.71 -8.17 -0.18
C VAL A 49 -13.56 -8.67 -1.34
N ASP A 50 -14.73 -9.18 -1.02
CA ASP A 50 -15.79 -9.41 -1.99
C ASP A 50 -16.27 -8.04 -2.50
N ALA A 51 -16.29 -7.86 -3.83
CA ALA A 51 -16.54 -6.56 -4.43
C ALA A 51 -17.99 -6.08 -4.27
N ASP A 52 -18.95 -7.01 -4.25
CA ASP A 52 -20.38 -6.68 -4.18
C ASP A 52 -20.81 -6.35 -2.75
N THR A 53 -20.29 -7.09 -1.77
CA THR A 53 -20.69 -6.96 -0.36
C THR A 53 -19.72 -6.16 0.50
N GLY A 54 -18.50 -5.91 0.02
CA GLY A 54 -17.41 -5.29 0.78
C GLY A 54 -16.86 -6.16 1.91
N ARG A 55 -17.34 -7.41 2.05
CA ARG A 55 -16.94 -8.29 3.14
C ARG A 55 -15.53 -8.83 2.90
N THR A 56 -14.70 -8.82 3.94
CA THR A 56 -13.41 -9.53 3.90
C THR A 56 -13.64 -11.03 3.75
N VAL A 57 -13.12 -11.61 2.67
CA VAL A 57 -13.20 -13.06 2.39
C VAL A 57 -11.89 -13.79 2.68
N LEU A 58 -10.77 -13.06 2.76
CA LEU A 58 -9.47 -13.61 3.11
C LEU A 58 -8.60 -12.53 3.77
N ARG A 59 -7.77 -12.94 4.73
CA ARG A 59 -6.71 -12.12 5.33
C ARG A 59 -5.38 -12.87 5.22
N GLY A 60 -4.29 -12.12 5.08
CA GLY A 60 -2.94 -12.68 5.03
C GLY A 60 -1.89 -11.67 5.49
N GLN A 61 -0.68 -12.16 5.74
CA GLN A 61 0.50 -11.31 5.99
C GLN A 61 1.17 -10.98 4.65
N LEU A 62 1.75 -9.78 4.56
CA LEU A 62 2.61 -9.41 3.44
C LEU A 62 3.94 -10.16 3.55
N GLY A 63 4.50 -10.50 2.39
CA GLY A 63 5.87 -10.99 2.32
C GLY A 63 6.87 -9.87 2.66
N ALA A 64 8.13 -10.24 2.86
CA ALA A 64 9.19 -9.25 3.00
C ALA A 64 9.24 -8.33 1.76
N ALA A 65 9.46 -7.04 1.99
CA ALA A 65 9.66 -6.09 0.91
C ALA A 65 10.83 -6.54 0.02
N ALA A 66 10.61 -6.52 -1.28
CA ALA A 66 11.60 -6.88 -2.28
C ALA A 66 11.71 -5.76 -3.31
N ARG A 67 12.93 -5.45 -3.73
CA ARG A 67 13.20 -4.48 -4.77
C ARG A 67 13.03 -5.14 -6.13
N TRP A 68 12.23 -4.53 -7.00
CA TRP A 68 12.07 -4.96 -8.38
C TRP A 68 12.74 -3.95 -9.31
N GLU A 69 14.04 -4.12 -9.55
CA GLU A 69 14.83 -3.14 -10.31
C GLU A 69 14.27 -2.81 -11.71
N PRO A 70 13.80 -3.78 -12.52
CA PRO A 70 13.15 -3.47 -13.80
C PRO A 70 11.94 -2.54 -13.72
N ALA A 71 11.27 -2.45 -12.57
CA ALA A 71 10.11 -1.58 -12.38
C ALA A 71 10.49 -0.13 -12.00
N GLY A 72 11.79 0.18 -11.84
CA GLY A 72 12.28 1.51 -11.49
C GLY A 72 11.84 2.02 -10.11
N GLN A 73 11.48 1.10 -9.21
CA GLN A 73 11.08 1.42 -7.84
C GLN A 73 12.35 1.42 -6.97
N ASP A 74 12.71 2.60 -6.43
CA ASP A 74 13.85 2.80 -5.51
C ASP A 74 13.47 2.55 -4.05
#